data_AF-A0A2A6RFB0-F1
#
_entry.id   AF-A0A2A6RFB0-F1
#
_cell.length_a   1.000
_cell.length_b   1.000
_cell.length_c   1.000
_cell.angle_alpha   90.00
_cell.angle_beta   90.00
_cell.angle_gamma   90.00
#
_symmetry.space_group_name_H-M   'P 1'
#
loop_
_entity.id
_entity.type
_entity.pdbx_description
1 polymer ?
#
loop_
_entity_poly.entity_id
_entity_poly.type
_entity_poly.pdbx_seq_one_letter_code
_entity_poly.pdbx_strand_id
1 'polypeptide(L)' 'MTTALELRRFKAPRWIHTEAGQWAYESNEEWRRTANQTFGVEERRLLLNKAEAMHNQRPATNETNS' A
#
# COMPACT_ATOMS: atom_id res chain seq x y z
N MET A 1 11.78 7.64 11.80
CA MET A 1 12.29 7.94 10.44
C MET A 1 12.52 6.62 9.73
N THR A 2 11.56 6.18 8.91
CA THR A 2 11.67 4.90 8.19
C THR A 2 12.47 5.14 6.91
N THR A 3 13.63 4.50 6.76
CA THR A 3 14.53 4.82 5.64
C THR A 3 14.05 4.13 4.35
N ALA A 4 14.19 4.82 3.22
CA ALA A 4 13.77 4.28 1.91
C ALA A 4 14.55 3.00 1.49
N LEU A 5 15.62 2.66 2.19
CA LEU A 5 16.38 1.42 2.02
C LEU A 5 15.68 0.19 2.62
N GLU A 6 14.82 0.35 3.63
CA GLU A 6 14.04 -0.77 4.19
C GLU A 6 12.86 -1.17 3.30
N LEU A 7 12.28 -0.23 2.54
CA LEU A 7 11.14 -0.47 1.64
C LEU A 7 11.40 -1.65 0.69
N ARG A 8 12.64 -1.76 0.16
CA ARG A 8 13.06 -2.79 -0.81
C ARG A 8 13.09 -4.23 -0.27
N ARG A 9 12.77 -4.48 1.00
CA ARG A 9 12.75 -5.85 1.57
C ARG A 9 11.37 -6.51 1.63
N PHE A 10 10.28 -5.77 1.46
CA PHE A 10 8.93 -6.28 1.73
C PHE A 10 8.25 -6.84 0.48
N LYS A 11 8.50 -8.12 0.19
CA LYS A 11 7.79 -8.83 -0.90
C LYS A 11 6.30 -9.00 -0.54
N ALA A 12 5.42 -8.41 -1.36
CA ALA A 12 3.98 -8.50 -1.20
C ALA A 12 3.45 -9.93 -1.47
N PRO A 13 2.42 -10.40 -0.72
CA PRO A 13 1.67 -11.60 -1.03
C PRO A 13 1.12 -11.63 -2.47
N ARG A 14 0.99 -12.84 -3.05
CA ARG A 14 0.55 -13.02 -4.46
C ARG A 14 -0.83 -12.42 -4.80
N TRP A 15 -1.68 -12.18 -3.82
CA TRP A 15 -3.01 -11.58 -4.03
C TRP A 15 -2.94 -10.04 -4.14
N ILE A 16 -1.82 -9.42 -3.76
CA ILE A 16 -1.59 -7.98 -3.88
C ILE A 16 -0.97 -7.68 -5.24
N HIS A 17 -1.82 -7.66 -6.27
CA HIS A 17 -1.44 -7.49 -7.66
C HIS A 17 -1.69 -6.08 -8.22
N THR A 18 -2.25 -5.16 -7.42
CA THR A 18 -2.47 -3.77 -7.82
C THR A 18 -1.30 -2.89 -7.38
N GLU A 19 -0.98 -1.87 -8.17
CA GLU A 19 0.10 -0.91 -7.88
C GLU A 19 -0.13 -0.21 -6.53
N ALA A 20 -1.34 0.29 -6.30
CA ALA A 20 -1.73 0.89 -5.03
C ALA A 20 -1.57 -0.07 -3.83
N GLY A 21 -1.89 -1.36 -4.02
CA GLY A 21 -1.71 -2.40 -3.00
C GLY A 21 -0.23 -2.69 -2.70
N GLN A 22 0.62 -2.70 -3.71
CA GLN A 22 2.07 -2.85 -3.55
C GLN A 22 2.66 -1.63 -2.83
N TRP A 23 2.32 -0.41 -3.28
CA TRP A 23 2.69 0.84 -2.63
C TRP A 23 2.27 0.87 -1.15
N ALA A 24 1.04 0.43 -0.82
CA ALA A 24 0.56 0.38 0.56
C ALA A 24 1.32 -0.67 1.41
N TYR A 25 1.68 -1.82 0.82
CA TYR A 25 2.46 -2.87 1.48
C TYR A 25 3.90 -2.43 1.81
N GLU A 26 4.51 -1.65 0.92
CA GLU A 26 5.84 -1.09 1.11
C GLU A 26 5.81 0.10 2.08
N SER A 27 4.93 1.07 1.84
CA SER A 27 4.93 2.38 2.50
C SER A 27 4.26 2.42 3.87
N ASN A 28 3.34 1.49 4.17
CA ASN A 28 2.57 1.50 5.41
C ASN A 28 2.71 0.16 6.16
N GLU A 29 3.46 0.17 7.27
CA GLU A 29 3.67 -1.04 8.09
C GLU A 29 2.37 -1.57 8.71
N GLU A 30 1.46 -0.71 9.16
CA GLU A 30 0.20 -1.15 9.75
C GLU A 30 -0.64 -1.90 8.71
N TRP A 31 -0.80 -1.31 7.51
CA TRP A 31 -1.48 -1.95 6.39
C TRP A 31 -0.81 -3.27 5.99
N ARG A 32 0.54 -3.32 5.97
CA ARG A 32 1.31 -4.55 5.75
C ARG A 32 1.03 -5.61 6.82
N ARG A 33 0.97 -5.24 8.11
CA ARG A 33 0.64 -6.17 9.20
C ARG A 33 -0.76 -6.74 9.02
N THR A 34 -1.77 -5.89 8.76
CA THR A 34 -3.14 -6.34 8.46
C THR A 34 -3.16 -7.29 7.26
N ALA A 35 -2.55 -6.92 6.13
CA ALA A 35 -2.53 -7.74 4.92
C ALA A 35 -1.86 -9.11 5.10
N ASN A 36 -0.89 -9.25 6.01
CA ASN A 36 -0.30 -10.54 6.37
C ASN A 36 -1.19 -11.40 7.29
N GLN A 37 -2.11 -10.79 8.04
CA GLN A 37 -3.08 -11.48 8.89
C GLN A 37 -4.41 -11.76 8.16
N THR A 38 -4.62 -11.24 6.95
CA THR A 38 -5.87 -11.41 6.20
C THR A 38 -5.92 -12.68 5.36
N PHE A 39 -6.78 -13.61 5.79
CA PHE A 39 -7.03 -14.87 5.10
C PHE A 39 -8.29 -14.85 4.22
N GLY A 40 -9.30 -14.02 4.56
CA GLY A 40 -10.56 -13.91 3.82
C GLY A 40 -10.42 -13.22 2.45
N VAL A 41 -11.12 -13.75 1.43
CA VAL A 41 -11.10 -13.18 0.06
C VAL A 41 -11.76 -11.80 0.02
N GLU A 42 -12.85 -11.60 0.76
CA GLU A 42 -13.54 -10.31 0.83
C GLU A 42 -12.72 -9.24 1.55
N GLU A 43 -12.11 -9.58 2.69
CA GLU A 43 -11.22 -8.68 3.42
C GLU A 43 -10.01 -8.26 2.58
N ARG A 44 -9.43 -9.17 1.79
CA ARG A 44 -8.38 -8.85 0.81
C ARG A 44 -8.86 -7.81 -0.20
N ARG A 45 -10.08 -7.97 -0.73
CA ARG A 45 -10.68 -7.01 -1.67
C ARG A 45 -10.91 -5.64 -1.01
N LEU A 46 -11.36 -5.61 0.24
CA LEU A 46 -11.50 -4.37 1.02
C LEU A 46 -10.15 -3.68 1.27
N LEU A 47 -9.10 -4.45 1.56
CA LEU A 47 -7.74 -3.92 1.72
C LEU A 47 -7.21 -3.30 0.43
N LEU A 48 -7.41 -3.94 -0.73
CA LEU A 48 -7.02 -3.38 -2.03
C LEU A 48 -7.79 -2.10 -2.34
N ASN A 49 -9.11 -2.07 -2.13
CA ASN A 49 -9.92 -0.85 -2.28
C ASN A 49 -9.44 0.28 -1.35
N LYS A 50 -9.08 -0.03 -0.09
CA LYS A 50 -8.51 0.95 0.85
C LYS A 50 -7.15 1.45 0.38
N ALA A 51 -6.30 0.58 -0.16
CA ALA A 51 -5.01 0.96 -0.72
C ALA A 51 -5.17 1.89 -1.94
N GLU A 52 -6.11 1.58 -2.83
CA GLU A 52 -6.45 2.42 -4.00
C GLU A 52 -6.99 3.78 -3.58
N ALA A 53 -7.88 3.84 -2.58
CA ALA A 53 -8.36 5.09 -2.01
C ALA A 53 -7.22 5.94 -1.42
N MET A 54 -6.31 5.33 -0.64
CA MET A 54 -5.13 6.03 -0.10
C MET A 54 -4.15 6.50 -1.19
N HIS A 55 -4.00 5.73 -2.26
CA HIS A 55 -3.15 6.09 -3.40
C HIS A 55 -3.74 7.25 -4.21
N ASN A 56 -5.06 7.27 -4.41
CA ASN A 56 -5.78 8.35 -5.08
C ASN A 56 -5.90 9.61 -4.21
N GLN A 57 -5.90 9.47 -2.88
CA GLN A 57 -5.83 10.57 -1.92
C GLN A 57 -4.42 11.12 -1.72
N ARG A 58 -3.39 10.47 -2.27
CA ARG A 58 -2.04 11.06 -2.31
C ARG A 58 -2.14 12.33 -3.14
N PRO A 59 -1.94 13.54 -2.57
CA PRO A 59 -1.89 14.75 -3.37
C PRO A 59 -0.76 14.56 -4.39
N ALA A 60 -1.04 14.87 -5.66
CA ALA A 60 -0.01 14.92 -6.68
C ALA A 60 1.00 16.01 -6.28
N THR A 61 2.08 15.61 -5.62
CA THR A 61 3.18 16.50 -5.25
C THR A 61 3.98 16.80 -6.51
N ASN A 62 3.47 17.79 -7.26
CA ASN A 62 4.00 18.56 -8.40
C ASN A 62 2.80 18.90 -9.31
N GLU A 63 2.63 20.10 -9.89
CA GLU A 63 3.35 21.38 -9.81
C GLU A 63 2.37 22.47 -10.36
N THR A 64 2.48 23.79 -10.14
CA THR A 64 3.61 24.67 -9.79
C THR A 64 3.12 25.85 -8.91
N ASN A 65 4.01 26.71 -8.40
CA ASN A 65 3.66 28.06 -7.92
C ASN A 65 3.10 28.94 -9.05
N SER A 66 2.10 29.79 -8.75
CA SER A 66 1.75 31.02 -9.47
C SER A 66 1.00 31.96 -8.54
#